data_AF-A0A2N1YJV3-F1
#
_entry.id   AF-A0A2N1YJV3-F1
#
_cell.length_a   1.000
_cell.length_b   1.000
_cell.length_c   1.000
_cell.angle_alpha   90.00
_cell.angle_beta   90.00
_cell.angle_gamma   90.00
#
_symmetry.space_group_name_H-M   'P 1'
#
loop_
_entity.id
_entity.type
_entity.pdbx_description
1 polymer ?
#
loop_
_entity_poly.entity_id
_entity_poly.type
_entity_poly.pdbx_seq_one_letter_code
_entity_poly.pdbx_strand_id
1 'polypeptide(L)' 'PDTTLFDIGAIRHELGMLLGVPVDVLTPNALPDKLRAEVIAEARPV' A
#
# COMPACT_ATOMS: atom_id res chain seq x y z
N PRO A 1 11.84 2.86 10.02
CA PRO A 1 11.47 3.98 9.12
C PRO A 1 9.97 4.23 9.23
N ASP A 2 9.58 5.43 9.65
CA ASP A 2 8.17 5.81 9.72
C ASP A 2 7.75 6.35 8.36
N THR A 3 6.85 5.65 7.66
CA THR A 3 6.21 6.16 6.45
C THR A 3 5.14 7.16 6.85
N THR A 4 5.26 8.41 6.41
CA THR A 4 4.27 9.46 6.69
C THR A 4 3.07 9.36 5.76
N LEU A 5 1.96 10.04 6.10
CA LEU A 5 0.82 10.18 5.19
C LEU A 5 1.21 10.88 3.88
N PHE A 6 2.21 11.78 3.92
CA PHE A 6 2.71 12.44 2.72
C PHE A 6 3.46 11.46 1.82
N ASP A 7 4.29 10.59 2.40
CA ASP A 7 4.99 9.53 1.65
C ASP A 7 4.00 8.56 1.01
N ILE A 8 2.96 8.14 1.74
CA ILE A 8 1.90 7.26 1.21
C ILE A 8 1.19 7.92 0.03
N GLY A 9 0.86 9.22 0.16
CA GLY A 9 0.22 9.99 -0.91
C GLY A 9 1.10 10.12 -2.15
N ALA A 10 2.40 10.39 -1.97
CA ALA A 10 3.36 10.47 -3.07
C ALA A 10 3.47 9.13 -3.82
N ILE A 11 3.67 8.01 -3.11
CA ILE A 11 3.74 6.67 -3.71
C ILE A 11 2.46 6.34 -4.49
N ARG A 12 1.29 6.61 -3.90
CA ARG A 12 0.01 6.36 -4.56
C ARG A 12 -0.14 7.15 -5.85
N HIS A 13 0.24 8.43 -5.83
CA HIS A 13 0.16 9.30 -7.00
C HIS A 13 1.10 8.84 -8.12
N GLU A 14 2.37 8.60 -7.78
CA GLU A 14 3.40 8.18 -8.75
C GLU A 14 3.07 6.83 -9.39
N LEU A 15 2.71 5.82 -8.59
CA LEU A 15 2.33 4.50 -9.11
C LEU A 15 1.08 4.55 -9.98
N GLY A 16 0.07 5.34 -9.59
CA GLY A 16 -1.15 5.52 -10.39
C GLY A 16 -0.86 6.14 -11.76
N MET A 17 0.05 7.13 -11.83
CA MET A 17 0.49 7.71 -13.10
C MET A 17 1.28 6.72 -13.95
N LEU A 18 2.23 5.98 -13.34
CA LEU A 18 3.11 5.06 -14.05
C LEU A 18 2.37 3.84 -14.61
N LEU A 19 1.43 3.27 -13.84
CA LEU A 19 0.72 2.05 -14.22
C LEU A 19 -0.57 2.32 -15.00
N GLY A 20 -1.06 3.57 -15.01
CA GLY A 20 -2.28 3.96 -15.71
C GLY A 20 -3.57 3.36 -15.13
N VAL A 21 -3.52 2.81 -13.91
CA VAL A 21 -4.64 2.20 -13.20
C VAL A 21 -4.70 2.73 -11.76
N PRO A 22 -5.89 2.72 -11.11
CA PRO A 22 -5.99 3.05 -9.69
C PRO A 22 -5.13 2.11 -8.84
N VAL A 23 -4.35 2.70 -7.92
CA VAL A 23 -3.49 1.97 -6.98
C VAL A 23 -3.85 2.39 -5.55
N ASP A 24 -3.89 1.43 -4.64
CA ASP A 24 -4.03 1.65 -3.20
C ASP A 24 -2.72 1.34 -2.48
N VAL A 25 -2.34 2.22 -1.55
CA VAL A 25 -1.09 2.11 -0.76
C VAL A 25 -1.46 2.24 0.70
N LEU A 26 -1.20 1.20 1.49
CA LEU A 26 -1.58 1.12 2.90
C LEU A 26 -0.41 0.61 3.73
N THR A 27 -0.30 1.09 4.97
CA THR A 27 0.54 0.44 5.97
C THR A 27 -0.18 -0.79 6.53
N PRO A 28 0.53 -1.81 7.06
CA PRO A 28 -0.11 -2.99 7.63
C PRO A 28 -1.16 -2.64 8.69
N ASN A 29 -0.90 -1.65 9.54
CA ASN A 29 -1.82 -1.23 10.61
C ASN A 29 -3.06 -0.49 10.10
N ALA A 30 -3.07 -0.01 8.85
CA ALA A 30 -4.24 0.60 8.23
C ALA A 30 -5.22 -0.44 7.64
N LEU A 31 -4.80 -1.70 7.50
CA LEU A 31 -5.66 -2.79 7.03
C LEU A 31 -6.56 -3.30 8.17
N PRO A 32 -7.83 -3.66 7.91
CA PRO A 32 -8.64 -4.43 8.84
C PRO A 32 -7.97 -5.77 9.18
N ASP A 33 -8.12 -6.25 10.42
CA ASP A 33 -7.40 -7.45 10.90
C ASP A 33 -7.59 -8.68 10.00
N LYS A 34 -8.82 -8.91 9.52
CA LYS A 34 -9.14 -10.01 8.60
C LYS A 34 -8.31 -9.91 7.31
N LEU A 35 -8.27 -8.71 6.71
CA LEU A 35 -7.57 -8.48 5.45
C LEU A 35 -6.05 -8.47 5.64
N ARG A 36 -5.55 -7.97 6.78
CA ARG A 36 -4.12 -7.94 7.09
C ARG A 36 -3.52 -9.36 7.12
N ALA A 37 -4.23 -10.31 7.72
CA ALA A 37 -3.79 -11.71 7.77
C ALA A 37 -3.70 -12.33 6.38
N GLU A 38 -4.72 -12.11 5.53
CA GLU A 38 -4.74 -12.56 4.14
C GLU A 38 -3.58 -11.92 3.33
N VAL A 39 -3.38 -10.60 3.46
CA VAL A 39 -2.30 -9.87 2.78
C VAL A 39 -0.92 -10.38 3.18
N ILE A 40 -0.65 -10.65 4.47
CA ILE A 40 0.66 -11.16 4.91
C ILE A 40 0.93 -12.56 4.34
N ALA A 41 -0.10 -13.40 4.21
CA ALA A 41 0.04 -14.74 3.67
C ALA A 41 0.27 -14.75 2.14
N GLU A 42 -0.33 -13.79 1.42
CA GLU A 42 -0.29 -13.74 -0.05
C GLU A 42 0.72 -12.75 -0.63
N ALA A 43 1.29 -11.86 0.20
CA ALA A 43 2.24 -10.84 -0.22
C ALA A 43 3.45 -11.46 -0.94
N ARG A 44 3.83 -10.87 -2.08
CA ARG A 44 5.01 -11.25 -2.85
C ARG A 44 6.06 -10.15 -2.71
N PRO A 45 7.34 -10.50 -2.43
CA PRO A 45 8.42 -9.52 -2.47
C PRO A 45 8.55 -9.00 -3.91
N VAL A 46 8.82 -7.70 -4.02
CA VAL A 46 9.06 -6.98 -5.28
C VAL A 46 10.52 -6.57 -5.40
#